data_AF-A0A3T0L3Y7-F1
#
_entry.id   AF-A0A3T0L3Y7-F1
#
_cell.length_a   1.000
_cell.length_b   1.000
_cell.length_c   1.000
_cell.angle_alpha   90.00
_cell.angle_beta   90.00
_cell.angle_gamma   90.00
#
_symmetry.space_group_name_H-M   'P 1'
#
loop_
_entity.id
_entity.type
_entity.pdbx_description
1 polymer ?
#
loop_
_entity_poly.entity_id
_entity_poly.type
_entity_poly.pdbx_seq_one_letter_code
_entity_poly.pdbx_strand_id
1 'polypeptide(L)'
;MKKSVLLFYIVSIIGFFFPYVLKFLIASPNESVKIFAIYTLGKFNLIYFAVVVVFFFIGLNKKFQFIRIAQIIFVTAYIAYVLADYFILAKINVQNYIKEHHLNARLVKITDLKKYPNFKIYYKKANWAAVKILPETKKELPFNYRKDRGL
;
A
#
# COMPACT_ATOMS: atom_id res chain seq x y z
N MET A 1 -9.76 -37.31 12.44
CA MET A 1 -9.16 -36.04 12.93
C MET A 1 -9.96 -35.58 14.16
N LYS A 2 -9.36 -35.28 15.32
CA LYS A 2 -10.12 -34.85 16.51
C LYS A 2 -10.89 -33.55 16.19
N LYS A 3 -12.15 -33.40 16.63
CA LYS A 3 -13.03 -32.24 16.33
C LYS A 3 -12.36 -30.87 16.58
N SER A 4 -11.53 -30.77 17.61
CA SER A 4 -10.75 -29.56 17.94
C SER A 4 -9.74 -29.16 16.86
N VAL A 5 -9.16 -30.13 16.16
CA VAL A 5 -8.22 -29.88 15.05
C VAL A 5 -8.95 -29.34 13.83
N LEU A 6 -10.14 -29.86 13.52
CA LEU A 6 -10.95 -29.39 12.40
C LEU A 6 -11.44 -27.95 12.62
N LEU A 7 -11.93 -27.65 13.83
CA LEU A 7 -12.44 -26.32 14.19
C LEU A 7 -11.33 -25.27 14.14
N PHE A 8 -10.12 -25.65 14.56
CA PHE A 8 -8.92 -24.82 14.40
C PHE A 8 -8.64 -24.51 12.93
N TYR A 9 -8.58 -25.52 12.04
CA TYR A 9 -8.36 -25.29 10.60
C TYR A 9 -9.40 -24.34 9.99
N ILE A 10 -10.68 -24.48 10.34
CA ILE A 10 -11.76 -23.60 9.84
C ILE A 10 -11.53 -22.15 10.30
N VAL A 11 -11.28 -21.93 11.59
CA VAL A 11 -11.01 -20.59 12.13
C VAL A 11 -9.74 -19.99 11.51
N SER A 12 -8.73 -20.83 11.24
CA SER A 12 -7.50 -20.44 10.52
C SER A 12 -7.84 -19.89 9.14
N ILE A 13 -8.57 -20.67 8.35
CA ILE A 13 -8.92 -20.35 6.97
C ILE A 13 -9.73 -19.05 6.96
N ILE A 14 -10.73 -18.93 7.83
CA ILE A 14 -11.54 -17.71 7.91
C ILE A 14 -10.67 -16.51 8.30
N GLY A 15 -9.94 -16.58 9.42
CA GLY A 15 -9.10 -15.46 9.87
C GLY A 15 -8.04 -15.03 8.85
N PHE A 16 -7.60 -15.96 8.00
CA PHE A 16 -6.55 -15.73 7.02
C PHE A 16 -7.06 -15.20 5.67
N PHE A 17 -8.20 -15.71 5.20
CA PHE A 17 -8.79 -15.29 3.92
C PHE A 17 -9.75 -14.10 4.06
N PHE A 18 -10.31 -13.85 5.24
CA PHE A 18 -11.27 -12.76 5.46
C PHE A 18 -10.74 -11.36 5.07
N PRO A 19 -9.47 -10.98 5.35
CA PRO A 19 -8.93 -9.69 4.89
C PRO A 19 -8.89 -9.55 3.36
N TYR A 20 -8.73 -10.66 2.62
CA TYR A 20 -8.72 -10.67 1.16
C TYR A 20 -10.11 -10.53 0.59
N VAL A 21 -11.09 -11.21 1.19
CA VAL A 21 -12.51 -11.02 0.87
C VAL A 21 -12.89 -9.55 1.09
N LEU A 22 -12.48 -8.96 2.22
CA LEU A 22 -12.71 -7.53 2.47
C LEU A 22 -12.03 -6.63 1.43
N LYS A 23 -10.78 -6.91 1.02
CA LYS A 23 -10.11 -6.16 -0.04
C LYS A 23 -10.86 -6.24 -1.38
N PHE A 24 -11.42 -7.39 -1.72
CA PHE A 24 -12.24 -7.55 -2.92
C PHE A 24 -13.53 -6.72 -2.82
N LEU A 25 -14.16 -6.70 -1.64
CA LEU A 25 -15.38 -5.92 -1.39
C LEU A 25 -15.16 -4.40 -1.47
N ILE A 26 -13.93 -3.90 -1.29
CA ILE A 26 -13.60 -2.48 -1.52
C ILE A 26 -13.75 -2.08 -3.00
N ALA A 27 -13.57 -3.03 -3.93
CA ALA A 27 -13.77 -2.80 -5.36
C ALA A 27 -15.25 -2.91 -5.78
N SER A 28 -16.17 -3.17 -4.83
CA SER A 28 -17.59 -3.27 -5.12
C SER A 28 -18.16 -1.94 -5.64
N PRO A 29 -19.06 -1.96 -6.64
CA PRO A 29 -19.79 -0.77 -7.09
C PRO A 29 -20.81 -0.26 -6.06
N ASN A 30 -21.07 -1.02 -4.99
CA ASN A 30 -21.99 -0.63 -3.93
C ASN A 30 -21.24 0.13 -2.81
N GLU A 31 -21.60 1.41 -2.61
CA GLU A 31 -21.01 2.32 -1.62
C GLU A 31 -21.06 1.75 -0.18
N SER A 32 -22.18 1.14 0.22
CA SER A 32 -22.37 0.60 1.56
C SER A 32 -21.46 -0.60 1.82
N VAL A 33 -21.29 -1.48 0.83
CA VAL A 33 -20.38 -2.64 0.89
C VAL A 33 -18.94 -2.18 1.01
N LYS A 34 -18.58 -1.11 0.29
CA LYS A 34 -17.25 -0.51 0.30
C LYS A 34 -16.92 0.13 1.66
N ILE A 35 -17.85 0.90 2.22
CA ILE A 35 -17.69 1.52 3.56
C ILE A 35 -17.56 0.44 4.63
N PHE A 36 -18.42 -0.58 4.60
CA PHE A 36 -18.33 -1.73 5.50
C PHE A 36 -16.98 -2.42 5.38
N ALA A 37 -16.50 -2.65 4.15
CA ALA A 37 -15.22 -3.30 3.92
C ALA A 37 -14.06 -2.48 4.48
N ILE A 38 -14.03 -1.17 4.25
CA ILE A 38 -12.99 -0.25 4.77
C ILE A 38 -12.97 -0.22 6.30
N TYR A 39 -14.13 -0.04 6.93
CA TYR A 39 -14.25 -0.01 8.39
C TYR A 39 -13.77 -1.33 9.01
N THR A 40 -14.21 -2.45 8.43
CA THR A 40 -13.87 -3.78 8.92
C THR A 40 -12.39 -4.07 8.73
N LEU A 41 -11.78 -3.72 7.58
CA LEU A 41 -10.34 -3.89 7.32
C LEU A 41 -9.47 -3.11 8.32
N GLY A 42 -9.86 -1.87 8.62
CA GLY A 42 -9.15 -1.04 9.60
C GLY A 42 -9.11 -1.67 10.99
N LYS A 43 -10.19 -2.34 11.40
CA LYS A 43 -10.27 -3.08 12.68
C LYS A 43 -9.62 -4.47 12.60
N PHE A 44 -9.67 -5.13 11.43
CA PHE A 44 -9.16 -6.49 11.25
C PHE A 44 -7.64 -6.59 11.20
N ASN A 45 -6.91 -5.53 10.85
CA ASN A 45 -5.44 -5.58 10.81
C ASN A 45 -4.86 -6.08 12.15
N LEU A 46 -5.40 -5.62 13.29
CA LEU A 46 -4.88 -6.02 14.61
C LEU A 46 -5.20 -7.50 14.93
N ILE A 47 -6.42 -7.94 14.64
CA ILE A 47 -6.87 -9.32 14.86
C ILE A 47 -6.14 -10.28 13.91
N TYR A 48 -5.92 -9.86 12.66
CA TYR A 48 -5.15 -10.62 11.68
C TYR A 48 -3.70 -10.81 12.13
N PHE A 49 -3.03 -9.76 12.61
CA PHE A 49 -1.68 -9.89 13.17
C PHE A 49 -1.67 -10.82 14.40
N ALA A 50 -2.66 -10.73 15.29
CA ALA A 50 -2.77 -11.63 16.44
C ALA A 50 -2.96 -13.10 16.02
N VAL A 51 -3.81 -13.37 15.01
CA VAL A 51 -3.99 -14.71 14.44
C VAL A 51 -2.70 -15.19 13.80
N VAL A 52 -2.04 -14.41 12.93
CA VAL A 52 -0.77 -14.78 12.29
C VAL A 52 0.31 -15.12 13.32
N VAL A 53 0.41 -14.34 14.41
CA VAL A 53 1.37 -14.57 15.49
C VAL A 53 1.05 -15.87 16.25
N VAL A 54 -0.20 -16.08 16.66
CA VAL A 54 -0.63 -17.33 17.33
C VAL A 54 -0.36 -18.55 16.44
N PHE A 55 -0.65 -18.42 15.14
CA PHE A 55 -0.39 -19.47 14.16
C PHE A 55 1.10 -19.75 13.97
N PHE A 56 1.95 -18.72 13.95
CA PHE A 56 3.40 -18.86 13.88
C PHE A 56 3.95 -19.69 15.05
N PHE A 57 3.51 -19.39 16.28
CA PHE A 57 3.92 -20.14 17.47
C PHE A 57 3.43 -21.59 17.48
N ILE A 58 2.21 -21.85 16.99
CA ILE A 58 1.67 -23.21 16.87
C ILE A 58 2.41 -24.03 15.79
N GLY A 59 2.83 -23.38 14.71
CA GLY A 59 3.63 -23.98 13.62
C GLY A 59 5.04 -24.43 14.04
N LEU A 60 5.55 -23.99 15.19
CA LEU A 60 6.82 -24.44 15.76
C LEU A 60 6.74 -25.86 16.37
N ASN A 61 5.54 -26.37 16.62
CA ASN A 61 5.36 -27.72 17.13
C ASN A 61 5.56 -28.76 16.01
N LYS A 62 6.46 -29.74 16.21
CA LYS A 62 6.83 -30.76 15.20
C LYS A 62 5.65 -31.52 14.59
N LYS A 63 4.50 -31.56 15.28
CA LYS A 63 3.27 -32.21 14.80
C LYS A 63 2.56 -31.46 13.66
N PHE A 64 2.88 -30.19 13.41
CA PHE A 64 2.17 -29.32 12.46
C PHE A 64 3.09 -28.73 11.37
N GLN A 65 4.11 -29.49 10.92
CA GLN A 65 5.06 -29.06 9.89
C GLN A 65 4.40 -28.54 8.59
N PHE A 66 3.30 -29.15 8.16
CA PHE A 66 2.55 -28.69 6.98
C PHE A 66 2.01 -27.26 7.15
N ILE A 67 1.50 -26.92 8.34
CA ILE A 67 0.99 -25.57 8.65
C ILE A 67 2.12 -24.55 8.57
N ARG A 68 3.32 -24.90 9.04
CA ARG A 68 4.52 -24.04 8.94
C ARG A 68 4.93 -23.75 7.50
N ILE A 69 4.90 -24.78 6.63
CA ILE A 69 5.23 -24.62 5.21
C ILE A 69 4.20 -23.71 4.53
N ALA A 70 2.91 -23.94 4.77
CA ALA A 70 1.85 -23.11 4.24
C ALA A 70 1.97 -21.64 4.69
N GLN A 71 2.33 -21.40 5.96
CA GLN A 71 2.59 -20.06 6.49
C GLN A 71 3.76 -19.36 5.78
N ILE A 72 4.89 -20.05 5.59
CA ILE A 72 6.06 -19.46 4.93
C ILE A 72 5.72 -19.09 3.48
N ILE A 73 5.10 -20.01 2.73
CA ILE A 73 4.69 -19.76 1.35
C ILE A 73 3.77 -18.55 1.28
N PHE A 74 2.79 -18.50 2.17
CA PHE A 74 1.83 -17.41 2.17
C PHE A 74 2.43 -16.07 2.58
N VAL A 75 3.21 -16.00 3.66
CA VAL A 75 3.86 -14.74 4.09
C VAL A 75 4.76 -14.23 2.97
N THR A 76 5.51 -15.12 2.33
CA THR A 76 6.35 -14.78 1.17
C THR A 76 5.52 -14.25 0.01
N ALA A 77 4.42 -14.93 -0.35
CA ALA A 77 3.51 -14.49 -1.41
C ALA A 77 2.83 -13.15 -1.08
N TYR A 78 2.45 -12.93 0.17
CA TYR A 78 1.86 -11.67 0.62
C TYR A 78 2.84 -10.51 0.55
N ILE A 79 4.07 -10.70 1.03
CA ILE A 79 5.14 -9.69 0.90
C ILE A 79 5.38 -9.39 -0.58
N ALA A 80 5.49 -10.41 -1.43
CA ALA A 80 5.64 -10.22 -2.87
C ALA A 80 4.47 -9.44 -3.48
N TYR A 81 3.23 -9.75 -3.10
CA TYR A 81 2.03 -9.02 -3.54
C TYR A 81 2.05 -7.56 -3.09
N VAL A 82 2.36 -7.27 -1.82
CA VAL A 82 2.44 -5.90 -1.30
C VAL A 82 3.54 -5.11 -2.01
N LEU A 83 4.70 -5.73 -2.27
CA LEU A 83 5.78 -5.12 -3.05
C LEU A 83 5.33 -4.85 -4.50
N ALA A 84 4.68 -5.81 -5.15
CA ALA A 84 4.17 -5.63 -6.51
C ALA A 84 3.12 -4.51 -6.59
N ASP A 85 2.22 -4.41 -5.61
CA ASP A 85 1.22 -3.34 -5.55
C ASP A 85 1.89 -1.96 -5.35
N TYR A 86 2.82 -1.88 -4.40
CA TYR A 86 3.51 -0.65 -4.05
C TYR A 86 4.46 -0.14 -5.14
N PHE A 87 5.09 -1.04 -5.91
CA PHE A 87 6.08 -0.67 -6.94
C PHE A 87 5.55 -0.73 -8.38
N ILE A 88 4.84 -1.80 -8.76
CA ILE A 88 4.42 -2.06 -10.14
C ILE A 88 3.04 -1.46 -10.39
N LEU A 89 2.02 -1.86 -9.63
CA LEU A 89 0.66 -1.37 -9.82
C LEU A 89 0.56 0.14 -9.54
N ALA A 90 1.27 0.64 -8.54
CA ALA A 90 1.37 2.07 -8.29
C ALA A 90 1.94 2.84 -9.51
N LYS A 91 2.99 2.33 -10.14
CA LYS A 91 3.58 2.93 -11.34
C LYS A 91 2.58 2.99 -12.49
N ILE A 92 1.91 1.86 -12.76
CA ILE A 92 0.92 1.74 -13.84
C ILE A 92 -0.24 2.71 -13.60
N ASN A 93 -0.75 2.79 -12.37
CA ASN A 93 -1.85 3.69 -12.04
C ASN A 93 -1.49 5.17 -12.23
N VAL A 94 -0.30 5.59 -11.81
CA VAL A 94 0.17 6.97 -12.04
C VAL A 94 0.34 7.23 -13.54
N GLN A 95 0.84 6.25 -14.30
CA GLN A 95 0.98 6.37 -15.76
C GLN A 95 -0.37 6.43 -16.47
N ASN A 96 -1.35 5.63 -16.05
CA ASN A 96 -2.70 5.65 -16.58
C ASN A 96 -3.37 7.00 -16.30
N TYR A 97 -3.23 7.52 -15.08
CA TYR A 97 -3.74 8.84 -14.71
C TYR A 97 -3.16 9.97 -15.60
N ILE A 98 -1.85 9.92 -15.91
CA ILE A 98 -1.22 10.90 -16.83
C ILE A 98 -1.86 10.82 -18.22
N LYS A 99 -2.09 9.61 -18.73
CA LYS A 99 -2.68 9.37 -20.06
C LYS A 99 -4.13 9.81 -20.13
N GLU A 100 -4.95 9.40 -19.16
CA GLU A 100 -6.39 9.65 -19.11
C GLU A 100 -6.71 11.14 -18.99
N HIS A 101 -5.90 11.89 -18.24
CA HIS A 101 -6.07 13.33 -18.07
C HIS A 101 -5.22 14.19 -19.02
N HIS A 102 -4.56 13.58 -20.02
CA HIS A 102 -3.69 14.26 -20.99
C HIS A 102 -2.68 15.23 -20.36
N LEU A 103 -2.12 14.86 -19.20
CA LEU A 103 -1.25 15.73 -18.42
C LEU A 103 0.14 15.80 -19.05
N ASN A 104 0.68 17.02 -19.24
CA ASN A 104 2.10 17.22 -19.52
C ASN A 104 2.92 17.03 -18.23
N ALA A 105 3.06 15.77 -17.80
CA ALA A 105 3.69 15.36 -16.56
C ALA A 105 4.65 14.19 -16.80
N ARG A 106 5.77 14.18 -16.08
CA ARG A 106 6.70 13.04 -16.02
C ARG A 106 6.35 12.14 -14.86
N LEU A 107 6.47 10.85 -15.09
CA LEU A 107 6.42 9.83 -14.05
C LEU A 107 7.75 9.79 -13.31
N VAL A 108 7.75 10.11 -12.01
CA VAL A 108 8.96 10.21 -11.19
C VAL A 108 8.77 9.46 -9.88
N LYS A 109 9.82 8.80 -9.38
CA LYS A 109 9.80 8.22 -8.02
C LYS A 109 9.90 9.33 -6.99
N ILE A 110 9.22 9.20 -5.87
CA ILE A 110 9.25 10.22 -4.81
C ILE A 110 10.68 10.46 -4.31
N THR A 111 11.50 9.40 -4.24
CA THR A 111 12.92 9.48 -3.85
C THR A 111 13.78 10.30 -4.83
N ASP A 112 13.35 10.42 -6.08
CA ASP A 112 14.04 11.17 -7.14
C ASP A 112 13.55 12.62 -7.26
N LEU A 113 12.48 13.01 -6.54
CA LEU A 113 11.97 14.39 -6.54
C LEU A 113 13.02 15.41 -6.09
N LYS A 114 13.93 15.00 -5.19
CA LYS A 114 15.06 15.84 -4.72
C LYS A 114 15.99 16.32 -5.84
N LYS A 115 15.97 15.67 -7.01
CA LYS A 115 16.78 16.05 -8.19
C LYS A 115 16.16 17.21 -8.96
N TYR A 116 14.91 17.57 -8.68
CA TYR A 116 14.19 18.65 -9.33
C TYR A 116 13.95 19.78 -8.32
N PRO A 117 14.59 20.94 -8.47
CA PRO A 117 14.43 22.04 -7.51
C PRO A 117 13.04 22.69 -7.57
N ASN A 118 12.44 22.76 -8.76
CA ASN A 118 11.08 23.27 -8.97
C ASN A 118 10.21 22.24 -9.68
N PHE A 119 9.15 21.80 -9.02
CA PHE A 119 8.19 20.87 -9.59
C PHE A 119 6.79 21.05 -9.02
N LYS A 120 5.78 20.66 -9.80
CA LYS A 120 4.38 20.57 -9.38
C LYS A 120 3.92 19.11 -9.45
N ILE A 121 3.43 18.58 -8.33
CA ILE A 121 2.84 17.22 -8.30
C ILE A 121 1.37 17.31 -8.73
N TYR A 122 0.98 16.51 -9.71
CA TYR A 122 -0.41 16.38 -10.14
C TYR A 122 -1.12 15.17 -9.51
N TYR A 123 -0.42 14.07 -9.34
CA TYR A 123 -0.97 12.85 -8.75
C TYR A 123 0.15 12.03 -8.08
N LYS A 124 -0.16 11.34 -6.99
CA LYS A 124 0.79 10.52 -6.25
C LYS A 124 0.12 9.21 -5.84
N LYS A 125 0.82 8.09 -6.03
CA LYS A 125 0.42 6.78 -5.50
C LYS A 125 1.65 6.01 -5.05
N ALA A 126 1.66 5.58 -3.79
CA ALA A 126 2.79 4.88 -3.17
C ALA A 126 4.12 5.62 -3.42
N ASN A 127 5.10 4.98 -4.07
CA ASN A 127 6.43 5.55 -4.35
C ASN A 127 6.53 6.31 -5.69
N TRP A 128 5.43 6.48 -6.42
CA TRP A 128 5.42 7.12 -7.73
C TRP A 128 4.53 8.36 -7.74
N ALA A 129 4.93 9.35 -8.54
CA ALA A 129 4.19 10.59 -8.72
C ALA A 129 4.21 11.03 -10.19
N ALA A 130 3.11 11.65 -10.61
CA ALA A 130 3.00 12.42 -11.85
C ALA A 130 3.39 13.86 -11.54
N VAL A 131 4.45 14.35 -12.17
CA VAL A 131 5.11 15.59 -11.78
C VAL A 131 5.41 16.42 -13.02
N LYS A 132 5.04 17.70 -13.02
CA LYS A 132 5.52 18.67 -14.00
C LYS A 132 6.78 19.32 -13.47
N ILE A 133 7.89 19.08 -14.16
CA ILE A 133 9.14 19.79 -13.90
C ILE A 133 8.95 21.20 -14.45
N LEU A 134 9.10 22.18 -13.58
CA LEU A 134 9.09 23.58 -13.99
C LEU A 134 10.52 23.96 -14.36
N PRO A 135 10.73 24.86 -15.33
CA PRO A 135 12.05 25.40 -15.57
C PRO A 135 12.60 25.96 -14.25
N GLU A 136 13.92 25.87 -14.07
CA GLU A 136 14.61 26.63 -13.05
C GLU A 136 14.41 28.11 -13.39
N THR A 137 13.30 28.69 -12.91
CA THR A 137 13.18 30.12 -12.82
C THR A 137 14.40 30.56 -12.02
N LYS A 138 15.24 31.42 -12.63
CA LYS A 138 16.28 32.16 -11.93
C LYS A 138 15.70 32.58 -10.59
N LYS A 139 16.50 32.44 -9.52
CA LYS A 139 16.18 32.84 -8.15
C LYS A 139 15.84 34.33 -8.06
N GLU A 140 14.77 34.77 -8.66
CA GLU A 140 14.10 36.00 -8.29
C GLU A 140 13.19 35.59 -7.15
N LEU A 141 13.75 35.70 -5.95
CA LEU A 141 12.97 35.70 -4.72
C LEU A 141 11.77 36.62 -4.97
N PRO A 142 10.52 36.18 -4.72
CA PRO A 142 9.33 37.00 -4.92
C PRO A 142 9.33 38.28 -4.05
N PHE A 143 10.28 38.37 -3.13
CA PHE A 143 10.59 39.55 -2.35
C PHE A 143 12.06 39.91 -2.54
N ASN A 144 12.31 40.92 -3.38
CA ASN A 144 13.52 41.74 -3.29
C ASN A 144 13.46 42.49 -1.95
N TYR A 145 13.75 41.81 -0.83
CA TYR A 145 13.99 42.49 0.43
C TYR A 145 15.34 43.21 0.29
N ARG A 146 15.29 44.47 -0.16
CA ARG A 146 16.39 45.40 0.10
C ARG A 146 16.45 45.52 1.62
N LYS A 147 17.49 44.94 2.21
CA LYS A 147 17.84 45.19 3.60
C LYS A 147 18.11 46.68 3.69
N ASP A 148 17.15 47.43 4.21
CA ASP A 148 17.33 48.83 4.54
C ASP A 148 18.52 48.90 5.49
N ARG A 149 19.64 49.41 5.01
CA ARG A 149 20.74 49.79 5.89
C ARG A 149 20.30 51.13 6.44
N GLY A 150 19.77 51.11 7.66
CA GLY A 150 19.39 52.32 8.38
C GLY A 150 20.51 53.35 8.31
N LEU A 151 20.17 54.51 7.75
CA LEU A 151 20.83 55.79 7.99
C LEU A 151 20.20 56.41 9.25
#